data_AF-A0A7K7G083-F1
#
_entry.id   AF-A0A7K7G083-F1
#
_cell.length_a   1.000
_cell.length_b   1.000
_cell.length_c   1.000
_cell.angle_alpha   90.00
_cell.angle_beta   90.00
_cell.angle_gamma   90.00
#
_symmetry.space_group_name_H-M   'P 1'
#
loop_
_entity.id
_entity.type
_entity.pdbx_description
1 polymer ?
#
loop_
_entity_poly.entity_id
_entity_poly.type
_entity_poly.pdbx_seq_one_letter_code
_entity_poly.pdbx_strand_id
1 'polypeptide(L)'
;QLDRIIIHQQVELLEAILGTETSSKYEIKNHLGQRVYFAVEENGCFDRNLCSPIRSFTIRIADNTGREVITVNRPLRCNSCWFPCFLQEV
;
A
#
# COMPACT_ATOMS: atom_id res chain seq x y z
N GLN A 1 -15.55 20.52 -5.06
CA GLN A 1 -15.36 19.52 -6.13
C GLN A 1 -13.91 19.05 -6.08
N LEU A 2 -13.65 17.74 -6.17
CA LEU A 2 -12.32 17.16 -5.99
C LEU A 2 -11.80 16.64 -7.34
N ASP A 3 -11.36 17.55 -8.22
CA ASP A 3 -10.98 17.17 -9.60
C ASP A 3 -9.61 16.46 -9.67
N ARG A 4 -8.79 16.60 -8.63
CA ARG A 4 -7.45 15.99 -8.55
C ARG A 4 -7.10 15.61 -7.12
N ILE A 5 -6.50 14.43 -6.99
CA ILE A 5 -5.80 13.99 -5.79
C ILE A 5 -4.31 13.83 -6.09
N ILE A 6 -3.49 14.03 -5.07
CA ILE A 6 -2.06 13.80 -5.08
C ILE A 6 -1.78 12.75 -4.02
N ILE A 7 -1.13 11.65 -4.42
CA ILE A 7 -0.74 10.58 -3.51
C ILE A 7 0.75 10.74 -3.23
N HIS A 8 1.11 10.95 -1.97
CA HIS A 8 2.48 11.17 -1.53
C HIS A 8 2.91 10.05 -0.58
N GLN A 9 3.88 9.24 -1.00
CA GLN A 9 4.44 8.19 -0.15
C GLN A 9 5.26 8.82 0.97
N GLN A 10 5.04 8.37 2.20
CA GLN A 10 5.86 8.73 3.34
C GLN A 10 6.96 7.67 3.45
N VAL A 11 8.19 8.05 3.12
CA VAL A 11 9.37 7.20 3.34
C VAL A 11 9.86 7.50 4.74
N GLU A 12 9.80 6.52 5.64
CA GLU A 12 10.36 6.73 6.98
C GLU A 12 11.88 6.67 6.90
N LEU A 13 12.56 7.68 7.44
CA LEU A 13 14.03 7.76 7.40
C LEU A 13 14.68 6.52 8.05
N LEU A 14 14.03 5.96 9.08
CA LEU A 14 14.49 4.77 9.78
C LEU A 14 14.37 3.50 8.91
N GLU A 15 13.30 3.37 8.10
CA GLU A 15 13.16 2.30 7.09
C GLU A 15 14.30 2.34 6.08
N ALA A 16 14.61 3.55 5.58
CA ALA A 16 15.65 3.76 4.58
C ALA A 16 17.06 3.43 5.12
N ILE A 17 17.30 3.62 6.42
CA ILE A 17 18.59 3.35 7.07
C ILE A 17 18.72 1.89 7.50
N LEU A 18 17.67 1.31 8.10
CA LEU A 18 17.70 -0.04 8.66
C LEU A 18 17.38 -1.13 7.63
N GLY A 19 16.86 -0.77 6.45
CA GLY A 19 16.42 -1.74 5.45
C GLY A 19 15.25 -2.61 5.92
N THR A 20 14.61 -2.24 7.02
CA THR A 20 13.46 -2.93 7.60
C THR A 20 12.20 -2.47 6.89
N GLU A 21 11.47 -3.40 6.27
CA GLU A 21 10.22 -3.11 5.59
C GLU A 21 9.10 -2.94 6.60
N THR A 22 8.79 -1.69 6.93
CA THR A 22 7.55 -1.36 7.62
C THR A 22 6.46 -0.97 6.60
N SER A 23 5.19 -1.12 7.00
CA SER A 23 4.00 -0.91 6.16
C SER A 23 4.10 0.36 5.32
N SER A 24 3.89 0.28 4.00
CA SER A 24 3.94 1.46 3.13
C SER A 24 2.84 2.46 3.52
N LYS A 25 3.21 3.71 3.81
CA LYS A 25 2.29 4.78 4.24
C LYS A 25 2.17 5.86 3.17
N TYR A 26 0.98 6.42 3.00
CA TYR A 26 0.69 7.43 1.99
C TYR A 26 -0.21 8.54 2.54
N GLU A 27 0.11 9.79 2.19
CA GLU A 27 -0.82 10.90 2.33
C GLU A 27 -1.56 11.14 1.03
N ILE A 28 -2.88 11.26 1.11
CA ILE A 28 -3.72 11.65 -0.02
C ILE A 28 -4.10 13.10 0.18
N LYS A 29 -3.71 13.94 -0.77
CA LYS A 29 -3.85 15.39 -0.72
C LYS A 29 -4.78 15.88 -1.82
N ASN A 30 -5.48 16.97 -1.56
CA ASN A 30 -6.19 17.70 -2.60
C ASN A 30 -5.20 18.53 -3.46
N HIS A 31 -5.72 19.24 -4.46
CA HIS A 31 -4.92 20.11 -5.33
C HIS A 31 -4.25 21.29 -4.60
N LEU A 32 -4.70 21.64 -3.39
CA LEU A 32 -4.08 22.66 -2.53
C LEU A 32 -2.95 22.08 -1.65
N GLY A 33 -2.68 20.78 -1.76
CA GLY A 33 -1.68 20.09 -0.93
C GLY A 33 -2.14 19.76 0.49
N GLN A 34 -3.41 20.01 0.83
CA GLN A 34 -3.95 19.67 2.14
C GLN A 34 -4.27 18.17 2.19
N ARG A 35 -3.87 17.51 3.29
CA ARG A 35 -4.21 16.10 3.52
C ARG A 35 -5.71 15.94 3.71
N VAL A 36 -6.32 15.10 2.90
CA VAL A 36 -7.73 14.73 2.99
C VAL A 36 -7.92 13.31 3.51
N TYR A 37 -6.96 12.41 3.24
CA TYR A 37 -6.94 11.05 3.75
C TYR A 37 -5.52 10.58 4.04
N PHE A 38 -5.41 9.51 4.82
CA PHE A 38 -4.19 8.77 5.06
C PHE A 38 -4.40 7.30 4.70
N ALA A 39 -3.42 6.68 4.04
CA ALA A 39 -3.50 5.29 3.62
C ALA A 39 -2.30 4.50 4.15
N VAL A 40 -2.56 3.30 4.65
CA VAL A 40 -1.55 2.38 5.20
C VAL A 40 -1.72 1.02 4.55
N GLU A 41 -0.61 0.48 4.06
CA GLU A 41 -0.52 -0.86 3.54
C GLU A 41 -0.23 -1.87 4.66
N GLU A 42 -1.18 -2.74 4.96
CA GLU A 42 -1.00 -3.89 5.83
C GLU A 42 -0.48 -5.08 5.01
N ASN A 43 0.72 -5.56 5.36
CA ASN A 43 1.37 -6.66 4.66
C ASN A 43 1.26 -7.97 5.43
N GLY A 44 0.87 -9.03 4.71
CA GLY A 44 1.19 -10.40 5.07
C GLY A 44 2.66 -10.69 4.78
N CYS A 45 3.32 -11.38 5.69
CA CYS A 45 4.75 -11.65 5.80
C CYS A 45 5.39 -12.37 4.59
N PHE A 46 5.56 -11.71 3.44
CA PHE A 46 6.44 -12.21 2.38
C PHE A 46 7.30 -11.09 1.77
N ASP A 47 8.61 -11.26 1.94
CA ASP A 47 9.71 -10.39 1.50
C ASP A 47 9.56 -9.93 0.03
N ARG A 48 9.81 -8.63 -0.21
CA ARG A 48 9.92 -8.06 -1.57
C ARG A 48 10.98 -8.74 -2.44
N ASN A 49 11.90 -9.52 -1.90
CA ASN A 49 13.03 -10.08 -2.64
C ASN A 49 12.68 -11.22 -3.61
N LEU A 50 11.56 -11.92 -3.43
CA LEU A 50 11.17 -13.04 -4.32
C LEU A 50 9.85 -12.80 -5.08
N CYS A 51 8.92 -12.02 -4.49
CA CYS A 51 7.53 -11.94 -4.94
C CYS A 51 6.99 -10.50 -5.09
N SER A 52 7.84 -9.47 -5.24
CA SER A 52 7.43 -8.05 -5.18
C SER A 52 6.20 -7.66 -6.03
N PRO A 53 6.05 -8.07 -7.31
CA PRO A 53 4.85 -7.77 -8.09
C PRO A 53 3.65 -8.69 -7.79
N ILE A 54 3.88 -9.80 -7.09
CA ILE A 54 2.93 -10.90 -6.90
C ILE A 54 2.18 -10.80 -5.57
N ARG A 55 2.78 -10.12 -4.57
CA ARG A 55 2.29 -10.07 -3.19
C ARG A 55 0.85 -9.57 -3.07
N SER A 56 0.11 -10.20 -2.17
CA SER A 56 -1.16 -9.69 -1.65
C SER A 56 -0.89 -8.58 -0.65
N PHE A 57 -1.77 -7.58 -0.61
CA PHE A 57 -1.72 -6.55 0.41
C PHE A 57 -3.12 -5.96 0.64
N THR A 58 -3.32 -5.42 1.83
CA THR A 58 -4.51 -4.64 2.17
C THR A 58 -4.10 -3.19 2.35
N ILE A 59 -4.78 -2.25 1.71
CA ILE A 59 -4.61 -0.81 2.00
C ILE A 59 -5.84 -0.33 2.74
N ARG A 60 -5.64 0.17 3.96
CA ARG A 60 -6.67 0.87 4.73
C ARG A 60 -6.52 2.36 4.53
N ILE A 61 -7.61 3.03 4.18
CA ILE A 61 -7.67 4.47 3.96
C ILE A 61 -8.58 5.06 5.03
N ALA A 62 -8.05 6.00 5.80
CA ALA A 62 -8.76 6.70 6.86
C ALA A 62 -8.88 8.20 6.56
N ASP A 63 -9.95 8.81 7.05
CA ASP A 63 -10.11 10.26 7.06
C ASP A 63 -9.22 10.94 8.12
N ASN A 64 -9.27 12.27 8.18
CA ASN A 64 -8.47 13.05 9.12
C ASN A 64 -8.86 12.85 10.61
N THR A 65 -10.00 12.20 10.89
CA THR A 65 -10.41 11.83 12.26
C THR A 65 -9.89 10.44 12.67
N GLY A 66 -9.22 9.74 11.75
CA GLY A 66 -8.73 8.37 11.96
C GLY A 66 -9.78 7.30 11.69
N ARG A 67 -10.96 7.66 11.19
CA ARG A 67 -11.98 6.69 10.83
C ARG A 67 -11.65 6.09 9.47
N GLU A 68 -11.62 4.76 9.39
CA GLU A 68 -11.48 4.05 8.11
C GLU A 68 -12.70 4.33 7.22
N VAL A 69 -12.43 4.75 5.99
CA VAL A 69 -13.45 5.10 4.99
C VAL A 69 -13.42 4.17 3.78
N ILE A 70 -12.25 3.60 3.46
CA ILE A 70 -12.09 2.67 2.33
C ILE A 70 -11.08 1.60 2.72
N THR A 71 -11.38 0.35 2.36
CA THR A 71 -10.45 -0.78 2.39
C THR A 71 -10.22 -1.27 0.96
N VAL A 72 -8.97 -1.42 0.55
CA VAL A 72 -8.59 -1.97 -0.76
C VAL A 72 -7.85 -3.27 -0.54
N ASN A 73 -8.41 -4.38 -1.01
CA ASN A 73 -7.78 -5.69 -0.93
C ASN A 73 -7.21 -6.06 -2.29
N ARG A 74 -5.89 -6.27 -2.37
CA ARG A 74 -5.23 -6.90 -3.51
C ARG A 74 -4.90 -8.35 -3.15
N PRO A 75 -5.55 -9.34 -3.78
CA PRO A 75 -5.19 -10.75 -3.58
C PRO A 75 -3.82 -11.06 -4.18
N LEU A 76 -3.28 -12.23 -3.85
CA LEU A 76 -2.02 -12.71 -4.42
C LEU A 76 -2.20 -12.93 -5.93
N ARG A 77 -1.41 -12.26 -6.78
CA ARG A 77 -1.53 -12.34 -8.24
C ARG A 77 -0.20 -12.62 -8.91
N CYS A 78 -0.04 -13.86 -9.38
CA CYS A 78 1.14 -14.32 -10.10
C CYS A 78 0.99 -14.01 -11.60
N ASN A 79 1.95 -13.32 -12.21
CA ASN A 79 1.94 -13.03 -13.66
C ASN A 79 2.94 -13.89 -14.47
N SER A 80 3.60 -14.86 -13.84
CA SER A 80 4.60 -15.71 -14.49
C SER A 80 4.04 -17.12 -14.73
N CYS A 81 4.21 -17.66 -15.94
CA CYS A 81 3.84 -19.05 -16.24
C CYS A 81 4.89 -20.08 -15.75
N TRP A 82 6.02 -19.61 -15.19
CA TRP A 82 7.13 -20.45 -14.74
C TRP A 82 7.24 -20.60 -13.23
N PHE A 83 6.34 -19.99 -12.46
CA PHE A 83 6.26 -20.18 -11.02
C PHE A 83 5.06 -21.05 -10.64
N PRO A 84 5.19 -21.94 -9.65
CA PRO A 84 4.05 -22.65 -9.09
C PRO A 84 3.15 -21.68 -8.31
N CYS A 85 2.19 -21.05 -8.99
CA CYS A 85 1.27 -20.06 -8.42
C CYS A 85 0.13 -20.73 -7.62
N PHE A 86 0.42 -21.76 -6.82
CA PHE A 86 -0.58 -22.60 -6.11
C PHE A 86 -1.42 -21.85 -5.06
N LEU A 87 -1.01 -20.64 -4.67
CA LEU A 87 -1.70 -19.78 -3.72
C LEU A 87 -2.42 -18.59 -4.39
N GLN A 88 -2.56 -18.61 -5.72
CA GLN A 88 -3.27 -17.55 -6.44
C GLN A 88 -4.77 -17.59 -6.13
N GLU A 89 -5.31 -16.46 -5.69
CA GLU A 89 -6.75 -16.26 -5.57
C GLU A 89 -7.29 -15.68 -6.90
N VAL A 90 -8.40 -16.24 -7.38
CA VAL A 90 -9.10 -15.84 -8.62
C VAL A 90 -9.98 -14.63 -8.36
#